data_AF-A0A2G9RQJ9-F1
#
_entry.id   AF-A0A2G9RQJ9-F1
#
_cell.length_a   1.000
_cell.length_b   1.000
_cell.length_c   1.000
_cell.angle_alpha   90.00
_cell.angle_beta   90.00
_cell.angle_gamma   90.00
#
_symmetry.space_group_name_H-M   'P 1'
#
loop_
_entity.id
_entity.type
_entity.pdbx_description
1 polymer ?
#
loop_
_entity_poly.entity_id
_entity_poly.type
_entity_poly.pdbx_seq_one_letter_code
_entity_poly.pdbx_strand_id
1 'polypeptide(L)' 'TQLFKLAHKYRPETKQEKKKRLLARAEQKAAGKPDVPTKRPPVVRAGVNTVTTLVENKKAQLVVIAHDVDPIEVCTAL' A
#
# COMPACT_ATOMS: atom_id res chain seq x y z
N THR A 1 5.49 1.38 21.65
CA THR A 1 5.33 0.95 20.23
C THR A 1 3.93 1.28 19.69
N GLN A 2 3.59 2.57 19.56
CA GLN A 2 2.26 2.97 19.07
C GLN A 2 2.19 3.02 17.53
N LEU A 3 3.26 3.53 16.90
CA LEU A 3 3.37 3.64 15.45
C LEU A 3 3.31 2.28 14.74
N PHE A 4 4.01 1.26 15.25
CA PHE A 4 3.99 -0.08 14.66
C PHE A 4 2.62 -0.77 14.77
N LYS A 5 1.85 -0.50 15.84
CA LYS A 5 0.47 -1.00 15.97
C LYS A 5 -0.46 -0.39 14.91
N LEU A 6 -0.31 0.90 14.64
CA LEU A 6 -1.04 1.59 13.57
C LEU A 6 -0.66 1.04 12.18
N ALA A 7 0.63 0.88 11.91
CA ALA A 7 1.12 0.32 10.66
C ALA A 7 0.65 -1.13 10.43
N HIS A 8 0.54 -1.93 11.49
CA HIS A 8 0.03 -3.30 11.40
C HIS A 8 -1.45 -3.36 11.01
N LYS A 9 -2.27 -2.37 11.42
CA LYS A 9 -3.69 -2.29 11.04
C LYS A 9 -3.89 -1.99 9.55
N TYR A 10 -2.98 -1.22 8.95
CA TYR A 10 -3.06 -0.79 7.55
C TYR A 10 -2.11 -1.56 6.63
N ARG A 11 -1.72 -2.78 7.04
CA ARG A 11 -0.75 -3.59 6.31
C ARG A 11 -1.32 -3.98 4.92
N PRO A 12 -0.51 -3.90 3.85
CA PRO A 12 -0.96 -4.32 2.53
C PRO A 12 -1.26 -5.83 2.48
N GLU A 13 -2.15 -6.22 1.56
CA GLU A 13 -2.53 -7.62 1.33
C GLU A 13 -1.31 -8.48 0.96
N THR A 14 -1.30 -9.74 1.42
CA THR A 14 -0.27 -10.70 1.02
C THR A 14 -0.47 -11.16 -0.42
N LYS A 15 0.59 -11.67 -1.05
CA LYS A 15 0.52 -12.22 -2.42
C LYS A 15 -0.55 -13.33 -2.55
N GLN A 16 -0.74 -14.13 -1.50
CA GLN A 16 -1.72 -15.21 -1.46
C GLN A 16 -3.15 -14.67 -1.37
N GLU A 17 -3.41 -13.70 -0.49
CA GLU A 17 -4.71 -13.04 -0.39
C GLU A 17 -5.07 -12.29 -1.69
N LYS A 18 -4.07 -11.66 -2.32
CA LYS A 18 -4.24 -11.02 -3.63
C LYS A 18 -4.70 -12.01 -4.69
N LYS A 19 -4.09 -13.20 -4.72
CA LYS A 19 -4.50 -14.27 -5.64
C LYS A 19 -5.93 -14.74 -5.34
N LYS A 20 -6.28 -14.97 -4.07
CA LYS A 20 -7.64 -15.34 -3.66
C LYS A 20 -8.68 -14.29 -4.05
N ARG A 21 -8.38 -12.99 -3.85
CA ARG A 21 -9.26 -11.89 -4.26
C ARG A 21 -9.46 -11.86 -5.78
N LEU A 22 -8.39 -12.04 -6.54
CA LEU A 22 -8.47 -12.04 -8.01
C LEU A 22 -9.28 -13.23 -8.53
N LEU A 23 -9.12 -14.42 -7.93
CA LEU A 23 -9.93 -15.61 -8.25
C LEU A 23 -11.41 -15.39 -7.93
N ALA A 24 -11.73 -14.92 -6.73
CA ALA A 24 -13.12 -14.63 -6.35
C ALA A 24 -13.76 -13.55 -7.25
N ARG A 25 -13.00 -12.54 -7.68
CA ARG A 25 -13.50 -11.52 -8.63
C ARG A 25 -13.70 -12.11 -10.03
N ALA A 26 -12.83 -13.02 -10.47
CA ALA A 26 -12.98 -13.72 -11.74
C ALA A 26 -14.21 -14.62 -11.75
N GLU A 27 -14.47 -15.36 -10.65
CA GLU A 27 -15.68 -16.18 -10.47
C GLU A 27 -16.95 -15.33 -10.45
N GLN A 28 -16.94 -14.19 -9.75
CA GLN A 28 -18.09 -13.28 -9.73
C GLN A 28 -18.37 -12.61 -11.08
N LYS A 29 -17.31 -12.31 -11.85
CA LYS A 29 -17.43 -11.79 -13.21
C LYS A 29 -17.92 -12.87 -14.18
N ALA A 30 -17.45 -14.11 -14.03
CA ALA A 30 -17.96 -15.26 -14.80
C ALA A 30 -19.44 -15.55 -14.48
N ALA A 31 -19.87 -15.31 -13.23
CA ALA A 31 -21.27 -15.39 -12.80
C ALA A 31 -22.14 -14.18 -13.24
N GLY A 32 -21.62 -13.28 -14.07
CA GLY A 32 -22.41 -12.22 -14.72
C GLY A 32 -22.79 -11.01 -13.84
N LYS A 33 -22.21 -10.86 -12.65
CA LYS A 33 -22.48 -9.69 -11.79
C LYS A 33 -21.68 -8.47 -12.29
N PRO A 34 -22.26 -7.26 -12.30
CA PRO A 34 -21.55 -6.04 -12.73
C PRO A 34 -20.33 -5.77 -11.83
N ASP A 35 -19.26 -5.26 -12.44
CA ASP A 35 -17.98 -5.01 -11.76
C ASP A 35 -18.13 -3.83 -10.80
N VAL A 36 -18.56 -4.10 -9.57
CA VAL A 36 -18.68 -3.07 -8.53
C VAL A 36 -17.27 -2.59 -8.18
N PRO A 37 -16.96 -1.29 -8.32
CA PRO A 37 -15.67 -0.76 -7.91
C PRO A 37 -15.54 -0.89 -6.40
N THR A 38 -14.85 -1.95 -5.96
CA THR A 38 -14.52 -2.13 -4.55
C THR A 38 -13.64 -0.95 -4.11
N LYS A 39 -14.14 -0.17 -3.14
CA LYS A 39 -13.34 0.86 -2.46
C LYS A 39 -12.11 0.19 -1.87
N ARG A 40 -10.94 0.50 -2.43
CA ARG A 40 -9.67 -0.03 -1.95
C ARG A 40 -9.42 0.57 -0.55
N PRO A 41 -9.20 -0.26 0.48
CA PRO A 41 -8.88 0.25 1.80
C PRO A 41 -7.57 1.05 1.76
N PRO A 42 -7.41 2.07 2.60
CA PRO A 42 -6.13 2.75 2.76
C PRO A 42 -5.11 1.73 3.29
N VAL A 43 -3.98 1.62 2.59
CA VAL A 43 -2.88 0.73 2.95
C VAL A 43 -1.61 1.56 3.09
N VAL A 44 -0.70 1.10 3.96
CA VAL A 44 0.65 1.67 4.04
C VAL A 44 1.34 1.45 2.68
N ARG A 45 1.78 2.55 2.08
CA ARG A 45 2.54 2.56 0.82
C ARG A 45 4.01 2.37 1.14
N ALA A 46 4.69 1.52 0.39
CA ALA A 46 6.11 1.27 0.53
C ALA A 46 6.82 1.54 -0.80
N GLY A 47 8.09 1.94 -0.72
CA GLY A 47 8.93 2.25 -1.87
C GLY A 47 9.14 3.75 -2.06
N VAL A 48 10.40 4.13 -2.26
CA VAL A 48 10.87 5.52 -2.29
C VAL A 48 10.11 6.32 -3.35
N ASN A 49 10.03 5.82 -4.58
CA ASN A 49 9.34 6.51 -5.69
C ASN A 49 7.85 6.73 -5.42
N THR A 50 7.18 5.81 -4.72
CA THR A 50 5.75 6.00 -4.40
C THR A 50 5.58 7.00 -3.27
N VAL A 51 6.49 6.97 -2.29
CA VAL A 51 6.47 7.91 -1.17
C VAL A 51 6.77 9.33 -1.65
N THR A 52 7.79 9.54 -2.48
CA THR A 52 8.13 10.87 -3.05
C THR A 52 6.94 11.46 -3.81
N THR A 53 6.34 10.71 -4.73
CA THR A 53 5.16 11.19 -5.48
C THR A 53 3.98 11.50 -4.56
N LEU A 54 3.79 10.78 -3.45
CA LEU A 54 2.71 11.07 -2.49
C LEU A 54 3.00 12.32 -1.65
N VAL A 55 4.27 12.59 -1.35
CA VAL A 55 4.73 13.80 -0.67
C VAL A 55 4.56 15.01 -1.60
N GLU A 56 5.01 14.93 -2.85
CA GLU A 56 4.84 15.98 -3.87
C GLU A 56 3.37 16.35 -4.08
N ASN A 57 2.50 15.33 -4.13
CA ASN A 57 1.05 15.53 -4.27
C ASN A 57 0.35 15.96 -2.97
N LYS A 58 1.08 16.17 -1.86
CA LYS A 58 0.56 16.51 -0.53
C LYS A 58 -0.52 15.55 0.00
N LYS A 59 -0.46 14.28 -0.42
CA LYS A 59 -1.38 13.22 0.02
C LYS A 59 -0.83 12.39 1.18
N ALA A 60 0.47 12.49 1.45
CA ALA A 60 1.11 11.85 2.58
C ALA A 60 0.79 12.59 3.89
N GLN A 61 0.31 11.87 4.90
CA GLN A 61 0.07 12.43 6.25
C GLN A 61 1.24 12.18 7.21
N LEU A 62 1.93 11.05 7.03
CA LEU A 62 3.07 10.64 7.85
C LEU A 62 4.03 9.81 6.99
N VAL A 63 5.33 10.14 7.04
CA VAL A 63 6.40 9.39 6.37
C VAL A 63 7.30 8.80 7.45
N VAL A 64 7.66 7.53 7.29
CA VAL A 64 8.55 6.81 8.21
C VAL A 64 9.77 6.38 7.40
N ILE A 65 10.93 6.89 7.78
CA ILE A 65 12.22 6.63 7.12
C ILE A 65 13.03 5.70 8.01
N ALA A 66 13.60 4.65 7.43
CA ALA A 66 14.53 3.77 8.13
C ALA A 66 15.86 4.51 8.34
N HIS A 67 16.54 4.22 9.44
CA HIS A 67 17.77 4.94 9.80
C HIS A 67 19.03 4.26 9.23
N ASP A 68 18.90 3.02 8.78
CA ASP A 68 19.95 2.10 8.35
C ASP A 68 19.93 1.88 6.82
N VAL A 69 19.55 2.90 6.06
CA VAL A 69 19.47 2.81 4.59
C VAL A 69 20.84 3.04 3.98
N ASP A 70 21.33 2.03 3.29
CA ASP A 70 22.56 2.06 2.51
C ASP A 70 22.22 1.75 1.05
N PRO A 71 22.43 2.68 0.10
CA PRO A 71 23.05 4.01 0.21
C PRO A 71 22.13 5.11 0.78
N ILE A 72 22.68 6.06 1.54
CA ILE A 72 21.93 7.08 2.30
C ILE A 72 21.26 8.15 1.42
N GLU A 73 21.76 8.33 0.20
CA GLU A 73 21.27 9.29 -0.80
C GLU A 73 19.80 9.04 -1.17
N VAL A 74 19.36 7.79 -1.01
CA VAL A 74 17.98 7.37 -1.24
C VAL A 74 17.00 8.05 -0.28
N CYS A 75 17.47 8.45 0.91
CA CYS A 75 16.65 9.12 1.93
C CYS A 75 16.77 10.64 1.92
N THR A 76 17.89 11.20 1.44
CA THR A 76 18.08 12.66 1.42
C THR A 76 17.30 13.37 0.31
N ALA A 77 16.83 12.62 -0.70
CA ALA A 77 16.05 13.15 -1.82
C ALA A 77 14.53 13.23 -1.56
N LEU A 78 14.09 12.98 -0.32
CA LEU A 78 12.70 13.01 0.14
C LEU A 78 12.40 14.29 0.93
#